data_AF-A0A4Q3UI78-F1
#
_entry.id   AF-A0A4Q3UI78-F1
#
_cell.length_a   1.000
_cell.length_b   1.000
_cell.length_c   1.000
_cell.angle_alpha   90.00
_cell.angle_beta   90.00
_cell.angle_gamma   90.00
#
_symmetry.space_group_name_H-M   'P 1'
#
loop_
_entity.id
_entity.type
_entity.pdbx_description
1 polymer ?
#
loop_
_entity_poly.entity_id
_entity_poly.type
_entity_poly.pdbx_seq_one_letter_code
_entity_poly.pdbx_strand_id
1 'polypeptide(L)'
;MNFISRLSGPFGTALSVRGPRIHALGLFSKIPVTFRFLLSTWVYSARTLQYRGRDLMKTLQTSVTLLALASLASVSNAETIFDQLATNSGVTGTTSQDFEPLNDNADAIAIDDFTIGSSYSLTSFTFGAVFNSLNAPANVTGYKVSIYSPAASTTAATLDGDVAAISLLPVSATTNLVNGRGTITLDLTSANVVLAPGTYSIGVTTSLSFSPNGERIFNLFGAQAGGGNNGRFINPGGGFGVGPNSQIVASTTGQGVNLNYKLEAEAVPEPASMAALGLGAVALLRRRRKA
;
A
#
# COMPACT_ATOMS: atom_id res chain seq x y z
N MET A 1 -4.00 -91.57 3.29
CA MET A 1 -4.12 -90.33 4.09
C MET A 1 -5.54 -89.80 3.93
N ASN A 2 -6.28 -89.86 5.04
CA ASN A 2 -7.42 -89.04 5.48
C ASN A 2 -8.74 -88.90 4.68
N PHE A 3 -9.78 -89.51 5.31
CA PHE A 3 -11.20 -89.12 5.51
C PHE A 3 -12.09 -88.78 4.28
N ILE A 4 -13.14 -89.56 3.92
CA ILE A 4 -14.49 -89.71 4.54
C ILE A 4 -15.19 -88.32 4.63
N SER A 5 -16.41 -88.03 4.15
CA SER A 5 -17.57 -88.79 3.64
C SER A 5 -18.49 -87.87 2.81
N ARG A 6 -19.33 -88.47 1.96
CA ARG A 6 -20.50 -87.85 1.31
C ARG A 6 -21.58 -87.47 2.31
N LEU A 7 -22.37 -86.43 2.00
CA LEU A 7 -23.82 -86.40 2.24
C LEU A 7 -24.49 -85.38 1.32
N SER A 8 -25.41 -85.89 0.50
CA SER A 8 -26.37 -85.16 -0.33
C SER A 8 -27.64 -84.85 0.47
N GLY A 9 -28.19 -83.65 0.31
CA GLY A 9 -29.52 -83.28 0.79
C GLY A 9 -29.83 -81.80 0.53
N PRO A 10 -31.11 -81.42 0.31
CA PRO A 10 -31.52 -80.57 -0.79
C PRO A 10 -31.94 -79.15 -0.35
N PHE A 11 -32.38 -78.33 -1.33
CA PHE A 11 -32.97 -76.98 -1.21
C PHE A 11 -31.99 -75.80 -1.22
N GLY A 12 -32.20 -74.89 -2.18
CA GLY A 12 -31.41 -73.67 -2.35
C GLY A 12 -31.87 -72.87 -3.55
N THR A 13 -33.17 -72.55 -3.60
CA THR A 13 -33.82 -71.65 -4.56
C THR A 13 -33.16 -70.27 -4.58
N ALA A 14 -33.00 -69.70 -5.77
CA ALA A 14 -32.50 -68.36 -6.03
C ALA A 14 -33.30 -67.28 -5.29
N LEU A 15 -32.62 -66.41 -4.54
CA LEU A 15 -33.22 -65.20 -3.98
C LEU A 15 -32.50 -63.96 -4.52
N SER A 16 -33.13 -63.33 -5.52
CA SER A 16 -32.86 -61.97 -5.96
C SER A 16 -33.34 -61.00 -4.87
N VAL A 17 -32.42 -60.28 -4.23
CA VAL A 17 -32.77 -59.18 -3.30
C VAL A 17 -32.96 -57.91 -4.11
N ARG A 18 -34.19 -57.71 -4.60
CA ARG A 18 -34.72 -56.38 -4.92
C ARG A 18 -35.02 -55.65 -3.60
N GLY A 19 -34.74 -54.35 -3.57
CA GLY A 19 -34.79 -53.50 -2.38
C GLY A 19 -36.11 -53.49 -1.61
N PRO A 20 -36.13 -52.90 -0.40
CA PRO A 20 -37.29 -52.92 0.47
C PRO A 20 -38.40 -52.03 -0.14
N ARG A 21 -39.33 -52.66 -0.85
CA ARG A 21 -40.69 -52.14 -0.99
C ARG A 21 -41.35 -52.28 0.37
N ILE A 22 -41.47 -51.18 1.10
CA ILE A 22 -42.29 -51.11 2.31
C ILE A 22 -43.76 -51.23 1.86
N HIS A 23 -44.26 -52.46 1.80
CA HIS A 23 -45.69 -52.74 1.77
C HIS A 23 -46.24 -52.44 3.16
N ALA A 24 -46.71 -51.21 3.37
CA ALA A 24 -47.53 -50.85 4.51
C ALA A 24 -48.94 -51.45 4.31
N LEU A 25 -49.07 -52.76 4.52
CA LEU A 25 -50.34 -53.47 4.48
C LEU A 25 -50.54 -54.18 5.80
N GLY A 26 -51.54 -53.72 6.54
CA GLY A 26 -52.26 -54.53 7.50
C GLY A 26 -51.90 -54.34 8.97
N LEU A 27 -52.00 -53.12 9.52
CA LEU A 27 -52.24 -52.96 10.97
C LEU A 27 -52.71 -51.57 11.40
N PHE A 28 -53.71 -50.98 10.73
CA PHE A 28 -54.35 -49.75 11.22
C PHE A 28 -55.85 -49.70 10.89
N SER A 29 -56.63 -50.62 11.48
CA SER A 29 -58.11 -50.59 11.40
C SER A 29 -58.79 -49.91 12.59
N LYS A 30 -58.04 -49.31 13.54
CA LYS A 30 -58.63 -48.65 14.72
C LYS A 30 -57.92 -47.35 15.13
N ILE A 31 -57.73 -46.43 14.18
CA ILE A 31 -57.33 -45.04 14.51
C ILE A 31 -58.37 -44.09 13.90
N PRO A 32 -58.95 -43.15 14.67
CA PRO A 32 -59.93 -42.19 14.18
C PRO A 32 -59.35 -41.30 13.06
N VAL A 33 -60.20 -41.00 12.08
CA VAL A 33 -59.86 -40.32 10.80
C VAL A 33 -59.14 -38.99 11.00
N THR A 34 -59.36 -38.32 12.13
CA THR A 34 -58.70 -37.06 12.50
C THR A 34 -57.19 -37.20 12.76
N PHE A 35 -56.68 -38.38 13.11
CA PHE A 35 -55.25 -38.59 13.35
C PHE A 35 -54.43 -38.86 12.07
N ARG A 36 -55.09 -39.24 10.96
CA ARG A 36 -54.42 -39.49 9.66
C ARG A 36 -54.04 -38.19 8.91
N PHE A 37 -54.70 -37.08 9.20
CA PHE A 37 -54.39 -35.77 8.62
C PHE A 37 -53.19 -35.08 9.29
N LEU A 38 -52.92 -35.37 10.57
CA LEU A 38 -51.81 -34.78 11.33
C LEU A 38 -50.45 -35.42 11.03
N LEU A 39 -50.40 -36.72 10.69
CA LEU A 39 -49.14 -37.37 10.29
C LEU A 39 -48.72 -37.04 8.85
N SER A 40 -49.66 -36.81 7.92
CA SER A 40 -49.32 -36.47 6.53
C SER A 40 -48.84 -35.02 6.38
N THR A 41 -49.37 -34.09 7.19
CA THR A 41 -48.90 -32.69 7.25
C THR A 41 -47.53 -32.55 7.93
N TRP A 42 -47.21 -33.40 8.91
CA TRP A 42 -45.87 -33.43 9.52
C TRP A 42 -44.78 -33.94 8.57
N VAL A 43 -45.07 -34.97 7.77
CA VAL A 43 -44.12 -35.54 6.80
C VAL A 43 -43.93 -34.62 5.57
N TYR A 44 -44.95 -33.84 5.18
CA TYR A 44 -44.82 -32.83 4.11
C TYR A 44 -44.06 -31.58 4.58
N SER A 45 -44.28 -31.10 5.81
CA SER A 45 -43.55 -29.96 6.38
C SER A 45 -42.08 -30.27 6.69
N ALA A 46 -41.75 -31.50 7.09
CA ALA A 46 -40.35 -31.90 7.29
C ALA A 46 -39.56 -31.98 5.96
N ARG A 47 -40.21 -32.34 4.85
CA ARG A 47 -39.58 -32.39 3.51
C ARG A 47 -39.40 -31.01 2.87
N THR A 48 -40.31 -30.07 3.10
CA THR A 48 -40.18 -28.70 2.57
C THR A 48 -39.16 -27.86 3.35
N LEU A 49 -38.99 -28.10 4.65
CA LEU A 49 -37.89 -27.51 5.46
C LEU A 49 -36.51 -28.05 5.06
N GLN A 50 -36.39 -29.33 4.70
CA GLN A 50 -35.13 -29.90 4.19
C GLN A 50 -34.73 -29.35 2.80
N TYR A 51 -35.70 -29.08 1.93
CA TYR A 51 -35.42 -28.51 0.60
C TYR A 51 -35.08 -27.01 0.66
N ARG A 52 -35.80 -26.21 1.46
CA ARG A 52 -35.47 -24.78 1.64
C ARG A 52 -34.14 -24.55 2.35
N GLY A 53 -33.74 -25.41 3.30
CA GLY A 53 -32.47 -25.28 4.01
C GLY A 53 -31.24 -25.46 3.09
N ARG A 54 -31.30 -26.36 2.10
CA ARG A 54 -30.20 -26.55 1.13
C ARG A 54 -30.02 -25.36 0.20
N ASP A 55 -31.12 -24.78 -0.29
CA ASP A 55 -31.02 -23.64 -1.18
C ASP A 55 -30.65 -22.36 -0.41
N LEU A 56 -31.20 -22.13 0.79
CA LEU A 56 -30.76 -21.06 1.70
C LEU A 56 -29.28 -21.19 2.09
N MET A 57 -28.79 -22.41 2.36
CA MET A 57 -27.36 -22.63 2.61
C MET A 57 -26.51 -22.31 1.39
N LYS A 58 -26.95 -22.68 0.17
CA LYS A 58 -26.22 -22.34 -1.05
C LYS A 58 -26.16 -20.82 -1.23
N THR A 59 -27.26 -20.09 -1.05
CA THR A 59 -27.28 -18.62 -1.17
C THR A 59 -26.44 -17.94 -0.09
N LEU A 60 -26.52 -18.38 1.18
CA LEU A 60 -25.65 -17.89 2.25
C LEU A 60 -24.17 -18.19 1.97
N GLN A 61 -23.87 -19.37 1.42
CA GLN A 61 -22.51 -19.78 1.06
C GLN A 61 -21.95 -18.99 -0.12
N THR A 62 -22.72 -18.70 -1.17
CA THR A 62 -22.27 -17.81 -2.25
C THR A 62 -22.01 -16.40 -1.73
N SER A 63 -22.89 -15.86 -0.88
CA SER A 63 -22.71 -14.53 -0.30
C SER A 63 -21.45 -14.40 0.57
N VAL A 64 -21.13 -15.41 1.40
CA VAL A 64 -19.90 -15.42 2.21
C VAL A 64 -18.64 -15.55 1.35
N THR A 65 -18.71 -16.31 0.24
CA THR A 65 -17.55 -16.43 -0.67
C THR A 65 -17.29 -15.13 -1.43
N LEU A 66 -18.34 -14.42 -1.86
CA LEU A 66 -18.20 -13.10 -2.51
C LEU A 66 -17.68 -12.04 -1.53
N LEU A 67 -18.12 -12.06 -0.27
CA LEU A 67 -17.62 -11.13 0.76
C LEU A 67 -16.12 -11.35 1.05
N ALA A 68 -15.67 -12.61 1.05
CA ALA A 68 -14.26 -12.95 1.24
C ALA A 68 -13.38 -12.63 0.02
N LEU A 69 -13.95 -12.61 -1.20
CA LEU A 69 -13.23 -12.12 -2.38
C LEU A 69 -13.20 -10.58 -2.44
N ALA A 70 -14.26 -9.91 -1.99
CA ALA A 70 -14.30 -8.44 -1.93
C ALA A 70 -13.31 -7.87 -0.91
N SER A 71 -13.00 -8.58 0.17
CA SER A 71 -11.95 -8.19 1.12
C SER A 71 -10.51 -8.37 0.62
N LEU A 72 -10.30 -9.04 -0.53
CA LEU A 72 -8.96 -9.20 -1.14
C LEU A 72 -8.55 -7.99 -1.98
N ALA A 73 -9.50 -7.11 -2.32
CA ALA A 73 -9.22 -5.83 -2.95
C ALA A 73 -9.23 -4.73 -1.89
N SER A 74 -8.30 -4.79 -0.92
CA SER A 74 -7.99 -3.59 -0.16
C SER A 74 -7.40 -2.59 -1.15
N VAL A 75 -8.19 -1.61 -1.56
CA VAL A 75 -7.68 -0.41 -2.21
C VAL A 75 -6.82 0.27 -1.15
N SER A 76 -5.50 0.07 -1.23
CA SER A 76 -4.55 0.86 -0.44
C SER A 76 -4.77 2.30 -0.86
N ASN A 77 -5.24 3.14 0.06
CA ASN A 77 -5.25 4.58 -0.18
C ASN A 77 -3.87 5.11 0.15
N ALA A 78 -3.42 6.15 -0.56
CA ALA A 78 -2.22 6.88 -0.19
C ALA A 78 -2.36 7.41 1.25
N GLU A 79 -1.36 7.10 2.07
CA GLU A 79 -1.20 7.57 3.43
C GLU A 79 -0.04 8.57 3.48
N THR A 80 -0.17 9.60 4.33
CA THR A 80 0.93 10.50 4.64
C THR A 80 1.91 9.84 5.60
N ILE A 81 3.11 9.52 5.11
CA ILE A 81 4.17 8.85 5.88
C ILE A 81 5.22 9.82 6.44
N PHE A 82 5.18 11.08 5.99
CA PHE A 82 6.01 12.18 6.45
C PHE A 82 5.27 13.49 6.20
N ASP A 83 5.12 14.35 7.22
CA ASP A 83 4.45 15.64 7.09
C ASP A 83 5.10 16.69 8.01
N GLN A 84 5.72 17.68 7.40
CA GLN A 84 6.26 18.88 8.03
C GLN A 84 5.72 20.14 7.34
N LEU A 85 4.62 20.00 6.59
CA LEU A 85 4.03 21.14 5.89
C LEU A 85 3.51 22.17 6.88
N ALA A 86 4.04 23.39 6.80
CA ALA A 86 3.57 24.50 7.60
C ALA A 86 2.74 25.48 6.78
N THR A 87 1.55 25.80 7.28
CA THR A 87 0.62 26.78 6.69
C THR A 87 1.18 28.21 6.70
N ASN A 88 2.23 28.48 7.49
CA ASN A 88 2.93 29.76 7.60
C ASN A 88 4.46 29.57 7.65
N SER A 89 5.02 28.69 6.81
CA SER A 89 6.49 28.64 6.64
C SER A 89 7.02 30.04 6.39
N GLY A 90 7.98 30.48 7.22
CA GLY A 90 8.65 31.75 7.04
C GLY A 90 9.27 31.87 5.63
N VAL A 91 9.65 33.08 5.24
CA VAL A 91 10.26 33.40 3.93
C VAL A 91 11.66 32.78 3.77
N THR A 92 12.13 31.99 4.74
CA THR A 92 13.48 31.45 4.80
C THR A 92 13.51 30.03 4.23
N GLY A 93 14.48 29.79 3.36
CA GLY A 93 14.76 28.50 2.78
C GLY A 93 16.23 28.38 2.40
N THR A 94 16.61 27.23 1.85
CA THR A 94 17.95 27.02 1.27
C THR A 94 17.82 26.60 -0.19
N THR A 95 18.83 26.91 -1.00
CA THR A 95 18.84 26.57 -2.43
C THR A 95 18.67 25.05 -2.59
N SER A 96 17.91 24.64 -3.60
CA SER A 96 17.77 23.22 -3.93
C SER A 96 17.54 23.08 -5.43
N GLN A 97 18.63 23.14 -6.17
CA GLN A 97 18.64 23.40 -7.60
C GLN A 97 19.80 22.70 -8.28
N ASP A 98 19.50 22.26 -9.49
CA ASP A 98 20.41 21.70 -10.47
C ASP A 98 20.52 22.73 -11.60
N PHE A 99 21.69 23.34 -11.74
CA PHE A 99 21.97 24.39 -12.71
C PHE A 99 22.43 23.79 -14.04
N GLU A 100 22.71 24.66 -15.02
CA GLU A 100 23.39 24.28 -16.25
C GLU A 100 24.87 23.93 -16.00
N PRO A 101 25.52 23.15 -16.89
CA PRO A 101 26.91 22.68 -16.75
C PRO A 101 27.98 23.73 -16.38
N LEU A 102 27.75 25.01 -16.72
CA LEU A 102 28.66 26.10 -16.36
C LEU A 102 28.65 26.45 -14.88
N ASN A 103 27.59 26.05 -14.17
CA ASN A 103 27.26 26.42 -12.81
C ASN A 103 27.07 25.20 -11.90
N ASP A 104 27.55 24.02 -12.30
CA ASP A 104 27.54 22.79 -11.48
C ASP A 104 28.19 22.99 -10.11
N ASN A 105 29.10 23.96 -9.99
CA ASN A 105 29.70 24.30 -8.70
C ASN A 105 28.67 24.81 -7.67
N ALA A 106 27.56 25.38 -8.15
CA ALA A 106 26.46 25.91 -7.35
C ALA A 106 25.27 24.92 -7.26
N ASP A 107 25.41 23.70 -7.75
CA ASP A 107 24.40 22.67 -7.56
C ASP A 107 24.27 22.31 -6.09
N ALA A 108 23.02 22.23 -5.63
CA ALA A 108 22.77 21.87 -4.24
C ALA A 108 21.39 21.25 -4.05
N ILE A 109 21.28 20.46 -2.98
CA ILE A 109 20.03 19.87 -2.53
C ILE A 109 19.87 20.07 -1.02
N ALA A 110 18.66 20.46 -0.64
CA ALA A 110 18.19 20.41 0.73
C ALA A 110 17.51 19.05 0.96
N ILE A 111 17.89 18.34 2.01
CA ILE A 111 17.29 17.05 2.40
C ILE A 111 16.80 17.11 3.84
N ASP A 112 15.79 16.31 4.18
CA ASP A 112 15.36 16.11 5.56
C ASP A 112 15.06 14.64 5.83
N ASP A 113 15.16 14.22 7.09
CA ASP A 113 14.97 12.83 7.46
C ASP A 113 13.53 12.49 7.86
N PHE A 114 13.20 11.21 7.71
CA PHE A 114 11.94 10.63 8.14
C PHE A 114 12.15 9.16 8.44
N THR A 115 11.24 8.57 9.23
CA THR A 115 11.31 7.16 9.61
C THR A 115 9.97 6.50 9.35
N ILE A 116 9.99 5.32 8.72
CA ILE A 116 8.81 4.50 8.43
C ILE A 116 8.90 3.15 9.12
N GLY A 117 7.77 2.66 9.64
CA GLY A 117 7.67 1.38 10.35
C GLY A 117 7.26 0.19 9.46
N SER A 118 6.79 0.46 8.25
CA SER A 118 6.25 -0.52 7.30
C SER A 118 6.86 -0.31 5.91
N SER A 119 6.66 -1.27 5.01
CA SER A 119 7.05 -1.08 3.60
C SER A 119 6.02 -0.23 2.85
N TYR A 120 6.49 0.72 2.05
CA TYR A 120 5.65 1.69 1.35
C TYR A 120 6.11 1.90 -0.09
N SER A 121 5.17 2.00 -1.03
CA SER A 121 5.38 2.44 -2.41
C SER A 121 5.08 3.93 -2.50
N LEU A 122 6.07 4.74 -2.86
CA LEU A 122 5.92 6.20 -2.87
C LEU A 122 4.94 6.65 -3.97
N THR A 123 4.07 7.61 -3.64
CA THR A 123 3.05 8.12 -4.57
C THR A 123 3.19 9.61 -4.84
N SER A 124 3.45 10.42 -3.81
CA SER A 124 3.59 11.87 -3.99
C SER A 124 4.63 12.46 -3.06
N PHE A 125 5.36 13.47 -3.53
CA PHE A 125 6.24 14.28 -2.70
C PHE A 125 5.90 15.75 -2.85
N THR A 126 5.49 16.39 -1.75
CA THR A 126 5.17 17.80 -1.70
C THR A 126 6.23 18.56 -0.95
N PHE A 127 6.67 19.69 -1.50
CA PHE A 127 7.63 20.57 -0.86
C PHE A 127 7.23 22.03 -0.95
N GLY A 128 7.59 22.79 0.08
CA GLY A 128 7.50 24.24 0.07
C GLY A 128 8.63 24.86 -0.75
N ALA A 129 8.27 25.77 -1.65
CA ALA A 129 9.19 26.43 -2.56
C ALA A 129 9.00 27.94 -2.58
N VAL A 130 10.09 28.67 -2.79
CA VAL A 130 10.07 30.07 -3.20
C VAL A 130 11.03 30.29 -4.37
N PHE A 131 10.54 30.94 -5.41
CA PHE A 131 11.32 31.40 -6.53
C PHE A 131 11.71 32.86 -6.34
N ASN A 132 12.92 33.23 -6.78
CA ASN A 132 13.37 34.62 -6.77
C ASN A 132 12.76 35.49 -7.89
N SER A 133 12.01 34.89 -8.83
CA SER A 133 11.35 35.54 -9.94
C SER A 133 9.98 34.91 -10.17
N LEU A 134 8.98 35.72 -10.54
CA LEU A 134 7.62 35.24 -10.83
C LEU A 134 7.54 34.37 -12.11
N ASN A 135 8.49 34.52 -13.02
CA ASN A 135 8.53 33.76 -14.27
C ASN A 135 9.30 32.44 -14.14
N ALA A 136 10.14 32.30 -13.10
CA ALA A 136 10.99 31.14 -12.91
C ALA A 136 10.25 29.79 -12.87
N PRO A 137 9.04 29.66 -12.28
CA PRO A 137 8.31 28.40 -12.33
C PRO A 137 8.05 27.89 -13.76
N ALA A 138 7.85 28.79 -14.73
CA ALA A 138 7.60 28.42 -16.12
C ALA A 138 8.86 27.95 -16.87
N ASN A 139 10.05 28.22 -16.31
CA ASN A 139 11.33 27.87 -16.91
C ASN A 139 11.93 26.58 -16.32
N VAL A 140 11.23 25.93 -15.38
CA VAL A 140 11.64 24.65 -14.84
C VAL A 140 11.62 23.58 -15.92
N THR A 141 12.74 22.88 -16.07
CA THR A 141 12.92 21.83 -17.11
C THR A 141 12.81 20.41 -16.55
N GLY A 142 12.88 20.26 -15.22
CA GLY A 142 12.72 18.98 -14.56
C GLY A 142 12.82 19.09 -13.04
N TYR A 143 12.56 17.97 -12.38
CA TYR A 143 12.78 17.79 -10.94
C TYR A 143 13.54 16.49 -10.72
N LYS A 144 14.36 16.44 -9.68
CA LYS A 144 15.00 15.20 -9.23
C LYS A 144 14.75 15.00 -7.74
N VAL A 145 14.03 13.94 -7.39
CA VAL A 145 13.81 13.53 -6.00
C VAL A 145 14.88 12.52 -5.63
N SER A 146 15.66 12.81 -4.58
CA SER A 146 16.77 11.95 -4.13
C SER A 146 16.50 11.45 -2.73
N ILE A 147 16.70 10.15 -2.51
CA ILE A 147 16.51 9.46 -1.24
C ILE A 147 17.83 8.84 -0.80
N TYR A 148 18.22 9.14 0.43
CA TYR A 148 19.48 8.75 1.03
C TYR A 148 19.26 7.82 2.20
N SER A 149 20.16 6.85 2.38
CA SER A 149 20.30 6.13 3.64
C SER A 149 20.87 7.05 4.73
N PRO A 150 20.76 6.71 6.02
CA PRO A 150 21.30 7.54 7.10
C PRO A 150 22.82 7.74 7.03
N ALA A 151 23.56 6.75 6.54
CA ALA A 151 25.00 6.85 6.39
C ALA A 151 25.37 7.81 5.24
N ALA A 152 24.68 7.70 4.10
CA ALA A 152 24.90 8.56 2.96
C ALA A 152 24.45 10.00 3.25
N SER A 153 23.31 10.21 3.89
CA SER A 153 22.78 11.55 4.16
C SER A 153 23.74 12.40 4.99
N THR A 154 24.56 11.78 5.85
CA THR A 154 25.52 12.51 6.70
C THR A 154 26.84 12.86 6.02
N THR A 155 27.21 12.16 4.95
CA THR A 155 28.52 12.24 4.31
C THR A 155 28.46 12.55 2.81
N ALA A 156 27.26 12.66 2.24
CA ALA A 156 27.04 12.83 0.80
C ALA A 156 27.80 14.04 0.24
N ALA A 157 28.42 13.81 -0.90
CA ALA A 157 29.06 14.80 -1.76
C ALA A 157 28.51 14.73 -3.19
N THR A 158 27.26 14.27 -3.32
CA THR A 158 26.54 14.10 -4.60
C THR A 158 25.08 14.46 -4.38
N LEU A 159 24.40 14.95 -5.42
CA LEU A 159 22.96 15.21 -5.38
C LEU A 159 22.10 13.96 -5.56
N ASP A 160 22.70 12.86 -6.00
CA ASP A 160 22.02 11.58 -6.20
C ASP A 160 22.07 10.76 -4.92
N GLY A 161 20.88 10.34 -4.48
CA GLY A 161 20.71 9.48 -3.32
C GLY A 161 21.11 8.03 -3.60
N ASP A 162 21.68 7.36 -2.59
CA ASP A 162 22.08 5.95 -2.68
C ASP A 162 20.89 4.98 -2.63
N VAL A 163 19.75 5.42 -2.12
CA VAL A 163 18.50 4.62 -2.08
C VAL A 163 17.69 4.83 -3.36
N ALA A 164 17.54 6.07 -3.80
CA ALA A 164 16.89 6.40 -5.07
C ALA A 164 17.30 7.79 -5.59
N ALA A 165 17.30 7.95 -6.91
CA ALA A 165 17.38 9.23 -7.60
C ALA A 165 16.36 9.23 -8.76
N ILE A 166 15.26 9.96 -8.59
CA ILE A 166 14.08 9.91 -9.45
C ILE A 166 14.03 11.19 -10.28
N SER A 167 14.27 11.09 -11.58
CA SER A 167 14.12 12.22 -12.51
C SER A 167 12.70 12.32 -13.03
N LEU A 168 12.11 13.51 -12.93
CA LEU A 168 10.73 13.81 -13.31
C LEU A 168 10.69 14.96 -14.30
N LEU A 169 9.75 14.86 -15.24
CA LEU A 169 9.44 15.95 -16.16
C LEU A 169 8.56 17.00 -15.46
N PRO A 170 8.53 18.25 -15.95
CA PRO A 170 7.70 19.31 -15.35
C PRO A 170 6.20 18.96 -15.26
N VAL A 171 5.70 18.12 -16.17
CA VAL A 171 4.30 17.65 -16.17
C VAL A 171 3.93 16.83 -14.95
N SER A 172 4.91 16.25 -14.25
CA SER A 172 4.70 15.51 -12.99
C SER A 172 4.44 16.43 -11.80
N ALA A 173 4.58 17.75 -11.97
CA ALA A 173 4.42 18.73 -10.90
C ALA A 173 3.06 19.44 -10.95
N THR A 174 2.42 19.55 -9.79
CA THR A 174 1.28 20.45 -9.56
C THR A 174 1.74 21.58 -8.64
N THR A 175 1.64 22.82 -9.12
CA THR A 175 2.10 24.00 -8.38
C THR A 175 0.94 24.73 -7.72
N ASN A 176 1.06 25.02 -6.42
CA ASN A 176 0.17 25.94 -5.70
C ASN A 176 1.00 27.11 -5.19
N LEU A 177 1.31 28.05 -6.10
CA LEU A 177 2.19 29.19 -5.84
C LEU A 177 1.37 30.49 -5.87
N VAL A 178 1.58 31.33 -4.86
CA VAL A 178 1.10 32.71 -4.78
C VAL A 178 2.31 33.63 -4.75
N ASN A 179 2.45 34.48 -5.77
CA ASN A 179 3.60 35.39 -5.92
C ASN A 179 4.95 34.66 -5.87
N GLY A 180 5.09 33.55 -6.60
CA GLY A 180 6.32 32.76 -6.69
C GLY A 180 6.64 31.93 -5.44
N ARG A 181 5.70 31.79 -4.50
CA ARG A 181 5.88 31.06 -3.23
C ARG A 181 4.70 30.15 -2.95
N GLY A 182 4.95 28.97 -2.44
CA GLY A 182 3.89 28.06 -1.99
C GLY A 182 4.38 26.63 -1.98
N THR A 183 3.56 25.69 -2.44
CA THR A 183 3.92 24.27 -2.52
C THR A 183 3.98 23.78 -3.95
N ILE A 184 4.83 22.79 -4.18
CA ILE A 184 4.88 22.00 -5.40
C ILE A 184 4.71 20.54 -5.00
N THR A 185 3.77 19.84 -5.63
CA THR A 185 3.53 18.41 -5.42
C THR A 185 3.97 17.65 -6.66
N LEU A 186 4.84 16.66 -6.47
CA LEU A 186 5.38 15.79 -7.50
C LEU A 186 4.68 14.43 -7.47
N ASP A 187 4.21 13.96 -8.62
CA ASP A 187 3.71 12.60 -8.81
C ASP A 187 4.88 11.61 -8.96
N LEU A 188 4.96 10.66 -8.03
CA LEU A 188 5.99 9.61 -7.97
C LEU A 188 5.46 8.23 -8.38
N THR A 189 4.18 8.10 -8.71
CA THR A 189 3.55 6.79 -8.98
C THR A 189 4.26 6.00 -10.09
N SER A 190 4.72 6.69 -11.14
CA SER A 190 5.45 6.07 -12.24
C SER A 190 6.87 5.62 -11.90
N ALA A 191 7.45 6.14 -10.80
CA ALA A 191 8.80 5.82 -10.38
C ALA A 191 8.91 4.42 -9.72
N ASN A 192 7.79 3.86 -9.23
CA ASN A 192 7.71 2.54 -8.58
C ASN A 192 8.76 2.33 -7.47
N VAL A 193 9.04 3.37 -6.69
CA VAL A 193 10.01 3.29 -5.58
C VAL A 193 9.34 2.71 -4.34
N VAL A 194 9.87 1.59 -3.87
CA VAL A 194 9.43 0.93 -2.63
C VAL A 194 10.50 1.09 -1.56
N LEU A 195 10.12 1.63 -0.41
CA LEU A 195 10.96 1.73 0.77
C LEU A 195 10.58 0.65 1.78
N ALA A 196 11.57 0.01 2.37
CA ALA A 196 11.40 -0.90 3.50
C ALA A 196 11.32 -0.10 4.83
N PRO A 197 10.90 -0.72 5.95
CA PRO A 197 10.98 -0.06 7.26
C PRO A 197 12.41 0.45 7.53
N GLY A 198 12.53 1.70 7.96
CA GLY A 198 13.82 2.34 8.17
C GLY A 198 13.76 3.85 8.27
N THR A 199 14.91 4.46 8.52
CA THR A 199 15.13 5.90 8.48
C THR A 199 15.81 6.27 7.17
N TYR A 200 15.35 7.33 6.54
CA TYR A 200 15.84 7.84 5.26
C TYR A 200 15.94 9.36 5.32
N SER A 201 16.66 9.96 4.38
CA SER A 201 16.55 11.39 4.10
C SER A 201 16.09 11.60 2.66
N ILE A 202 15.19 12.55 2.43
CA ILE A 202 14.65 12.87 1.11
C ILE A 202 14.84 14.35 0.81
N GLY A 203 15.09 14.68 -0.44
CA GLY A 203 15.06 16.04 -0.93
C GLY A 203 14.73 16.10 -2.42
N VAL A 204 14.67 17.32 -2.93
CA VAL A 204 14.40 17.58 -4.35
C VAL A 204 15.29 18.68 -4.89
N THR A 205 15.91 18.45 -6.04
CA THR A 205 16.46 19.53 -6.86
C THR A 205 15.49 19.87 -7.98
N THR A 206 15.42 21.16 -8.32
CA THR A 206 14.73 21.63 -9.52
C THR A 206 15.76 21.94 -10.58
N SER A 207 15.61 21.41 -11.79
CA SER A 207 16.48 21.72 -12.91
C SER A 207 16.04 23.04 -13.54
N LEU A 208 16.82 24.08 -13.28
CA LEU A 208 16.52 25.46 -13.65
C LEU A 208 17.82 26.20 -13.90
N SER A 209 18.01 26.72 -15.11
CA SER A 209 19.25 27.40 -15.46
C SER A 209 19.35 28.78 -14.83
N PHE A 210 20.57 29.19 -14.46
CA PHE A 210 20.86 30.53 -13.99
C PHE A 210 20.79 31.53 -15.16
N SER A 211 21.39 31.22 -16.30
CA SER A 211 21.27 32.05 -17.50
C SER A 211 19.94 31.81 -18.23
N PRO A 212 19.27 32.85 -18.76
CA PRO A 212 19.66 34.26 -18.76
C PRO A 212 19.09 35.09 -17.59
N ASN A 213 18.24 34.51 -16.75
CA ASN A 213 17.32 35.26 -15.88
C ASN A 213 17.74 35.30 -14.40
N GLY A 214 18.89 34.71 -14.05
CA GLY A 214 19.39 34.58 -12.68
C GLY A 214 18.46 33.76 -11.77
N GLU A 215 17.73 32.80 -12.34
CA GLU A 215 16.60 32.16 -11.66
C GLU A 215 17.06 31.17 -10.61
N ARG A 216 16.40 31.23 -9.45
CA ARG A 216 16.71 30.43 -8.28
C ARG A 216 15.46 29.94 -7.58
N ILE A 217 15.53 28.71 -7.10
CA ILE A 217 14.55 28.14 -6.19
C ILE A 217 15.17 27.84 -4.82
N PHE A 218 14.40 28.10 -3.78
CA PHE A 218 14.74 27.72 -2.41
C PHE A 218 13.65 26.80 -1.85
N ASN A 219 14.08 25.70 -1.26
CA ASN A 219 13.20 24.84 -0.47
C ASN A 219 13.00 25.52 0.90
N LEU A 220 11.73 25.77 1.23
CA LEU A 220 11.34 26.47 2.45
C LEU A 220 11.57 25.61 3.68
N PHE A 221 11.86 26.26 4.80
CA PHE A 221 11.90 25.58 6.09
C PHE A 221 10.48 25.29 6.59
N GLY A 222 10.31 24.11 7.20
CA GLY A 222 9.05 23.66 7.81
C GLY A 222 8.80 24.33 9.16
N ALA A 223 7.66 24.03 9.78
CA ALA A 223 7.45 24.39 11.18
C ALA A 223 8.35 23.53 12.09
N GLN A 224 8.80 24.10 13.21
CA GLN A 224 9.59 23.38 14.24
C GLN A 224 8.84 22.26 14.97
N ALA A 225 7.61 21.91 14.54
CA ALA A 225 6.79 20.93 15.23
C ALA A 225 7.12 19.52 14.73
N GLY A 226 8.09 18.86 15.36
CA GLY A 226 8.45 17.46 15.11
C GLY A 226 9.48 17.27 13.99
N GLY A 227 10.45 16.39 14.23
CA GLY A 227 11.67 16.25 13.42
C GLY A 227 12.84 16.93 14.12
N GLY A 228 13.97 16.24 14.24
CA GLY A 228 15.07 16.56 15.15
C GLY A 228 15.88 17.82 14.82
N ASN A 229 15.34 18.76 14.05
CA ASN A 229 16.05 19.93 13.54
C ASN A 229 17.30 19.48 12.77
N ASN A 230 17.12 18.62 11.79
CA ASN A 230 18.18 17.82 11.18
C ASN A 230 18.16 17.82 9.66
N GLY A 231 17.44 18.76 9.06
CA GLY A 231 17.58 19.08 7.65
C GLY A 231 19.05 19.34 7.30
N ARG A 232 19.48 18.84 6.15
CA ARG A 232 20.86 18.93 5.66
C ARG A 232 20.91 19.59 4.29
N PHE A 233 22.05 20.21 4.02
CA PHE A 233 22.37 20.85 2.75
C PHE A 233 23.59 20.19 2.15
N ILE A 234 23.44 19.65 0.94
CA ILE A 234 24.50 19.01 0.17
C ILE A 234 24.77 19.91 -1.04
N ASN A 235 26.00 20.33 -1.22
CA ASN A 235 26.41 21.22 -2.31
C ASN A 235 27.77 20.76 -2.87
N PRO A 236 27.79 19.68 -3.67
CA PRO A 236 29.02 18.98 -4.08
C PRO A 236 30.13 19.89 -4.61
N GLY A 237 29.73 20.91 -5.37
CA GLY A 237 30.65 21.87 -5.97
C GLY A 237 31.18 22.97 -5.04
N GLY A 238 30.65 23.09 -3.82
CA GLY A 238 31.11 24.05 -2.82
C GLY A 238 30.79 25.52 -3.12
N GLY A 239 29.99 25.83 -4.14
CA GLY A 239 29.73 27.19 -4.64
C GLY A 239 29.06 28.15 -3.65
N PHE A 240 28.53 27.64 -2.54
CA PHE A 240 27.92 28.43 -1.45
C PHE A 240 28.86 28.69 -0.26
N GLY A 241 30.13 28.28 -0.32
CA GLY A 241 31.15 28.66 0.68
C GLY A 241 31.02 27.96 2.04
N VAL A 242 30.20 26.91 2.13
CA VAL A 242 29.97 26.15 3.37
C VAL A 242 30.68 24.78 3.38
N GLY A 243 31.43 24.46 2.32
CA GLY A 243 32.07 23.15 2.08
C GLY A 243 31.33 22.36 1.02
N PRO A 244 31.87 21.22 0.52
CA PRO A 244 31.24 20.43 -0.55
C PRO A 244 30.32 19.30 -0.05
N ASN A 245 30.43 18.96 1.24
CA ASN A 245 29.76 17.79 1.82
C ASN A 245 28.45 18.18 2.50
N SER A 246 27.63 17.18 2.77
CA SER A 246 26.41 17.29 3.53
C SER A 246 26.64 17.91 4.92
N GLN A 247 25.91 18.98 5.23
CA GLN A 247 25.98 19.72 6.50
C GLN A 247 24.60 20.02 7.06
N ILE A 248 24.49 20.25 8.37
CA ILE A 248 23.22 20.66 8.98
C ILE A 248 22.82 22.05 8.44
N VAL A 249 21.56 22.18 8.01
CA VAL A 249 20.97 23.48 7.66
C VAL A 249 20.75 24.23 8.96
N ALA A 250 21.55 25.27 9.20
CA ALA A 250 21.38 26.12 10.37
C ALA A 250 20.37 27.24 10.07
N SER A 251 19.47 27.49 11.01
CA SER A 251 18.69 28.72 11.08
C SER A 251 19.61 29.91 11.37
N THR A 252 19.06 31.12 11.27
CA THR A 252 19.74 32.35 11.74
C THR A 252 20.10 32.34 13.23
N THR A 253 19.57 31.39 14.01
CA THR A 253 19.90 31.20 15.44
C THR A 253 20.93 30.08 15.67
N GLY A 254 21.51 29.51 14.61
CA GLY A 254 22.52 28.45 14.69
C GLY A 254 21.96 27.08 15.07
N GLN A 255 20.64 26.93 15.12
CA GLN A 255 19.96 25.66 15.36
C GLN A 255 19.63 24.99 14.04
N GLY A 256 19.60 23.66 13.99
CA GLY A 256 19.13 22.98 12.79
C GLY A 256 17.67 23.32 12.47
N VAL A 257 17.25 23.10 11.23
CA VAL A 257 15.87 23.32 10.78
C VAL A 257 15.32 22.09 10.08
N ASN A 258 14.01 21.93 10.12
CA ASN A 258 13.31 20.98 9.28
C ASN A 258 12.91 21.65 7.96
N LEU A 259 12.74 20.86 6.90
CA LEU A 259 12.28 21.32 5.61
C LEU A 259 10.76 21.19 5.49
N ASN A 260 10.17 22.02 4.64
CA ASN A 260 8.73 22.09 4.47
C ASN A 260 8.26 20.97 3.54
N TYR A 261 8.36 19.72 3.98
CA TYR A 261 8.16 18.52 3.15
C TYR A 261 6.98 17.68 3.60
N LYS A 262 6.37 16.97 2.66
CA LYS A 262 5.38 15.93 2.90
C LYS A 262 5.56 14.80 1.88
N LEU A 263 5.48 13.57 2.34
CA LEU A 263 5.57 12.36 1.51
C LEU A 263 4.30 11.53 1.72
N GLU A 264 3.67 11.17 0.61
CA GLU A 264 2.55 10.23 0.58
C GLU A 264 2.98 8.93 -0.10
N ALA A 265 2.45 7.82 0.39
CA ALA A 265 2.77 6.50 -0.10
C ALA A 265 1.64 5.50 0.13
N GLU A 266 1.65 4.40 -0.61
CA GLU A 266 0.74 3.27 -0.42
C GLU A 266 1.44 2.14 0.33
N ALA A 267 0.77 1.57 1.33
CA ALA A 267 1.33 0.47 2.11
C ALA A 267 1.48 -0.77 1.22
N VAL A 268 2.68 -1.36 1.21
CA VAL A 268 2.93 -2.62 0.48
C VAL A 268 2.51 -3.78 1.39
N PRO A 269 1.53 -4.62 0.99
CA PRO A 269 1.09 -5.74 1.81
C PRO A 269 2.26 -6.69 2.12
N GLU A 270 2.46 -6.98 3.40
CA GLU A 270 3.53 -7.89 3.80
C GLU A 270 3.33 -9.28 3.17
N PRO A 271 4.38 -9.92 2.63
CA PRO A 271 4.28 -11.24 2.03
C PRO A 271 3.68 -12.29 2.98
N ALA A 272 3.94 -12.17 4.28
CA ALA A 272 3.39 -13.06 5.30
C ALA A 272 1.87 -12.91 5.43
N SER A 273 1.36 -11.68 5.38
CA SER A 273 -0.08 -11.39 5.39
C SER A 273 -0.75 -11.95 4.13
N MET A 274 -0.12 -11.79 2.97
CA MET A 274 -0.59 -12.37 1.71
C MET A 274 -0.57 -13.89 1.73
N ALA A 275 0.47 -14.50 2.30
CA ALA A 275 0.59 -15.95 2.45
C ALA A 275 -0.44 -16.51 3.44
N ALA A 276 -0.64 -15.86 4.59
CA ALA A 276 -1.65 -16.24 5.58
C ALA A 276 -3.07 -16.14 4.99
N LEU A 277 -3.36 -15.08 4.23
CA LEU A 277 -4.60 -14.95 3.48
C LEU A 277 -4.77 -16.06 2.43
N GLY A 278 -3.71 -16.34 1.65
CA GLY A 278 -3.71 -17.42 0.67
C GLY A 278 -3.96 -18.79 1.30
N LEU A 279 -3.29 -19.10 2.41
CA LEU A 279 -3.48 -20.33 3.17
C LEU A 279 -4.87 -20.42 3.80
N GLY A 280 -5.40 -19.32 4.32
CA GLY A 280 -6.76 -19.22 4.84
C GLY A 280 -7.81 -19.52 3.75
N ALA A 281 -7.65 -18.94 2.57
CA ALA A 281 -8.51 -19.21 1.42
C ALA A 281 -8.45 -20.69 0.98
N VAL A 282 -7.25 -21.28 0.91
CA VAL A 282 -7.06 -22.70 0.57
C VAL A 282 -7.70 -23.61 1.63
N ALA A 283 -7.57 -23.30 2.91
CA ALA A 283 -8.20 -24.06 3.98
C ALA A 283 -9.73 -24.04 3.88
N LEU A 284 -10.32 -22.87 3.57
CA LEU A 284 -11.75 -22.73 3.32
C LEU A 284 -12.20 -23.56 2.10
N LEU A 285 -11.47 -23.50 0.99
CA LEU A 285 -11.76 -24.30 -0.21
C LEU A 285 -11.66 -25.81 0.07
N ARG A 286 -10.69 -26.25 0.87
CA ARG A 286 -10.53 -27.66 1.26
C ARG A 286 -11.68 -28.12 2.15
N ARG A 287 -12.15 -27.28 3.08
CA ARG A 287 -13.33 -27.57 3.91
C ARG A 287 -14.59 -27.72 3.08
N ARG A 288 -14.75 -26.91 2.01
CA ARG A 288 -15.88 -27.00 1.07
C ARG A 288 -15.94 -28.30 0.27
N ARG A 289 -14.81 -28.97 0.03
CA ARG A 289 -14.80 -30.26 -0.70
C ARG A 289 -15.19 -31.47 0.17
N LYS A 290 -15.20 -31.32 1.50
CA LYS A 290 -15.51 -32.41 2.43
C LYS A 290 -16.94 -32.37 2.99
N ALA A 291 -17.68 -31.28 2.78
CA ALA A 291 -19.07 -31.11 3.19
C ALA A 291 -19.99 -31.29 1.98
#